data_AF-A0A921ZWF6-F1
#
_entry.id   AF-A0A921ZWF6-F1
#
_cell.length_a   1.000
_cell.length_b   1.000
_cell.length_c   1.000
_cell.angle_alpha   90.00
_cell.angle_beta   90.00
_cell.angle_gamma   90.00
#
_symmetry.space_group_name_H-M   'P 1'
#
loop_
_entity.id
_entity.type
_entity.pdbx_description
1 polymer ?
#
loop_
_entity_poly.entity_id
_entity_poly.type
_entity_poly.pdbx_seq_one_letter_code
_entity_poly.pdbx_strand_id
1 'polypeptide(L)'
;MSVILGGAVKLYQYLNDDIADPRTQEWFLMRSPWAGLAILSIYLMSVLKWLPNFMSKRPAYELRSIIVIYNIIQMFGCAYVFYQSMKLGWLSHYKLVCQPPDEEPHSVDYAWRVCYGYFVLKLMDLLDTVFFVLRKKQNQVSFLHVYHHFGMVAVSWGMVKWLPGNLRSKISLYLRKISMMIL
;
A
#
# COMPACT_ATOMS: atom_id res chain seq x y z
N MET A 1 -27.28 -16.41 -8.78
CA MET A 1 -26.36 -16.05 -7.67
C MET A 1 -25.07 -16.86 -7.69
N SER A 2 -25.12 -18.17 -7.97
CA SER A 2 -23.93 -19.05 -8.06
C SER A 2 -22.90 -18.65 -9.13
N VAL A 3 -23.34 -18.16 -10.29
CA VAL A 3 -22.43 -17.71 -11.38
C VAL A 3 -21.63 -16.47 -10.99
N ILE A 4 -22.26 -15.50 -10.33
CA ILE A 4 -21.60 -14.26 -9.88
C ILE A 4 -20.63 -14.56 -8.72
N LEU A 5 -21.04 -15.41 -7.77
CA LEU A 5 -20.17 -15.88 -6.69
C LEU A 5 -18.96 -16.66 -7.23
N GLY A 6 -19.17 -17.56 -8.19
CA GLY A 6 -18.08 -18.30 -8.83
C GLY A 6 -17.11 -17.38 -9.58
N GLY A 7 -17.63 -16.35 -10.26
CA GLY A 7 -16.80 -15.33 -10.92
C GLY A 7 -15.98 -14.49 -9.93
N ALA A 8 -16.59 -14.06 -8.83
CA ALA A 8 -15.91 -13.28 -7.79
C ALA A 8 -14.80 -14.08 -7.09
N VAL A 9 -15.05 -15.37 -6.79
CA VAL A 9 -14.05 -16.26 -6.20
C VAL A 9 -12.88 -16.48 -7.16
N LYS A 10 -13.15 -16.70 -8.45
CA LYS A 10 -12.10 -16.83 -9.46
C LYS A 10 -11.28 -15.55 -9.61
N LEU A 11 -11.93 -14.39 -9.59
CA LEU A 11 -11.23 -13.11 -9.63
C LEU A 11 -10.36 -12.89 -8.39
N TYR A 12 -10.86 -13.26 -7.21
CA TYR A 12 -10.08 -13.20 -5.97
C TYR A 12 -8.84 -14.09 -6.04
N GLN A 13 -9.01 -15.36 -6.43
CA GLN A 13 -7.89 -16.31 -6.59
C GLN A 13 -6.88 -15.79 -7.62
N TYR A 14 -7.37 -15.27 -8.74
CA TYR A 14 -6.52 -14.69 -9.76
C TYR A 14 -5.69 -13.52 -9.24
N LEU A 15 -6.33 -12.56 -8.55
CA LEU A 15 -5.67 -11.34 -8.05
C LEU A 15 -4.75 -11.59 -6.85
N ASN A 16 -5.09 -12.52 -5.96
CA ASN A 16 -4.37 -12.76 -4.71
C ASN A 16 -3.32 -13.86 -4.83
N ASP A 17 -3.56 -14.88 -5.65
CA ASP A 17 -2.76 -16.10 -5.70
C ASP A 17 -2.01 -16.22 -7.04
N ASP A 18 -2.70 -16.05 -8.18
CA ASP A 18 -2.08 -16.31 -9.50
C ASP A 18 -1.09 -15.21 -9.93
N ILE A 19 -1.51 -13.94 -9.88
CA ILE A 19 -0.68 -12.81 -10.35
C ILE A 19 0.27 -12.28 -9.28
N ALA A 20 0.04 -12.62 -8.01
CA ALA A 20 0.86 -12.13 -6.92
C ALA A 20 2.27 -12.73 -6.95
N ASP A 21 3.24 -12.00 -6.41
CA ASP A 21 4.59 -12.53 -6.25
C ASP A 21 4.63 -13.53 -5.06
N PRO A 22 5.02 -14.80 -5.25
CA PRO A 22 5.15 -15.75 -4.14
C PRO A 22 6.12 -15.28 -3.05
N ARG A 23 7.12 -14.45 -3.40
CA ARG A 23 8.14 -13.94 -2.48
C ARG A 23 7.59 -12.95 -1.46
N THR A 24 6.46 -12.29 -1.76
CA THR A 24 5.85 -11.27 -0.89
C THR A 24 4.66 -11.78 -0.08
N GLN A 25 4.20 -13.02 -0.32
CA GLN A 25 3.00 -13.59 0.33
C GLN A 25 3.12 -13.73 1.86
N GLU A 26 4.32 -14.05 2.34
CA GLU A 26 4.60 -14.22 3.77
C GLU A 26 4.87 -12.90 4.50
N TRP A 27 4.92 -11.77 3.77
CA TRP A 27 5.15 -10.48 4.39
C TRP A 27 3.91 -10.00 5.16
N PHE A 28 4.17 -9.27 6.23
CA PHE A 28 3.11 -8.74 7.09
C PHE A 28 2.14 -7.87 6.26
N LEU A 29 0.83 -8.14 6.39
CA LEU A 29 -0.28 -7.52 5.63
C LEU A 29 -0.32 -7.81 4.12
N MET A 30 0.55 -8.66 3.58
CA MET A 30 0.57 -8.99 2.14
C MET A 30 -0.15 -10.29 1.80
N ARG A 31 -0.37 -11.20 2.75
CA ARG A 31 -1.04 -12.49 2.52
C ARG A 31 -2.43 -12.37 1.91
N SER A 32 -3.22 -11.39 2.35
CA SER A 32 -4.56 -11.16 1.81
C SER A 32 -4.91 -9.67 1.79
N PRO A 33 -5.72 -9.20 0.82
CA PRO A 33 -6.18 -7.81 0.77
C PRO A 33 -7.10 -7.45 1.94
N TRP A 34 -7.75 -8.44 2.55
CA TRP A 34 -8.71 -8.25 3.64
C TRP A 34 -8.10 -7.57 4.85
N ALA A 35 -6.84 -7.87 5.19
CA ALA A 35 -6.16 -7.21 6.30
C ALA A 35 -5.95 -5.70 6.04
N GLY A 36 -5.50 -5.35 4.83
CA GLY A 36 -5.34 -3.95 4.42
C GLY A 36 -6.69 -3.21 4.36
N LEU A 37 -7.72 -3.85 3.80
CA LEU A 37 -9.08 -3.30 3.76
C LEU A 37 -9.67 -3.11 5.17
N ALA A 38 -9.40 -4.03 6.10
CA ALA A 38 -9.82 -3.89 7.48
C ALA A 38 -9.15 -2.68 8.15
N ILE A 39 -7.84 -2.49 7.98
CA ILE A 39 -7.11 -1.33 8.49
C ILE A 39 -7.69 -0.03 7.93
N LEU A 40 -7.90 0.04 6.61
CA LEU A 40 -8.46 1.23 5.96
C LEU A 40 -9.90 1.52 6.40
N SER A 41 -10.70 0.48 6.60
CA SER A 41 -12.07 0.62 7.12
C SER A 41 -12.07 1.14 8.56
N ILE A 42 -11.21 0.58 9.42
CA ILE A 42 -11.03 1.05 10.80
C ILE A 42 -10.57 2.50 10.80
N TYR A 43 -9.63 2.87 9.94
CA TYR A 43 -9.15 4.23 9.76
C TYR A 43 -10.29 5.20 9.40
N LEU A 44 -11.10 4.88 8.38
CA LEU A 44 -12.22 5.73 7.98
C LEU A 44 -13.25 5.88 9.09
N MET A 45 -13.62 4.78 9.77
CA MET A 45 -14.54 4.83 10.91
C MET A 45 -13.96 5.68 12.05
N SER A 46 -12.67 5.54 12.31
CA SER A 46 -11.94 6.27 13.35
C SER A 46 -11.95 7.77 13.08
N VAL A 47 -11.51 8.19 11.90
CA VAL A 47 -11.33 9.61 11.53
C VAL A 47 -12.66 10.32 11.26
N LEU A 48 -13.65 9.64 10.67
CA LEU A 48 -14.91 10.29 10.26
C LEU A 48 -15.99 10.28 11.34
N LYS A 49 -16.02 9.28 12.22
CA LYS A 49 -17.07 9.13 13.23
C LYS A 49 -16.54 9.06 14.65
N TRP A 50 -15.65 8.11 14.93
CA TRP A 50 -15.33 7.76 16.31
C TRP A 50 -14.53 8.84 17.03
N LEU A 51 -13.40 9.28 16.47
CA LEU A 51 -12.56 10.32 17.07
C LEU A 51 -13.23 11.69 17.11
N PRO A 52 -13.93 12.18 16.06
CA PRO A 52 -14.65 13.45 16.15
C PRO A 52 -15.71 13.44 17.27
N ASN A 53 -16.47 12.35 17.38
CA ASN A 53 -17.47 12.20 18.45
C ASN A 53 -16.82 12.13 19.83
N PHE A 54 -15.71 11.41 19.98
CA PHE A 54 -14.94 11.34 21.22
C PHE A 54 -14.35 12.69 21.63
N MET A 55 -13.84 13.46 20.66
CA MET A 55 -13.26 14.78 20.88
C MET A 55 -14.29 15.88 21.07
N SER A 56 -15.56 15.67 20.71
CA SER A 56 -16.63 16.67 20.85
C SER A 56 -16.71 17.24 22.27
N LYS A 57 -16.56 16.38 23.29
CA LYS A 57 -16.65 16.72 24.72
C LYS A 57 -15.30 17.05 25.39
N ARG A 58 -14.19 17.07 24.66
CA ARG A 58 -12.83 17.23 25.21
C ARG A 58 -12.12 18.46 24.63
N PRO A 59 -11.20 19.11 25.35
CA PRO A 59 -10.33 20.12 24.76
C PRO A 59 -9.37 19.49 23.73
N ALA A 60 -8.78 20.33 22.87
CA ALA A 60 -7.74 19.88 21.94
C ALA A 60 -6.51 19.38 22.71
N TYR A 61 -5.91 18.27 22.27
CA TYR A 61 -4.70 17.74 22.88
C TYR A 61 -3.44 18.46 22.38
N GLU A 62 -2.52 18.77 23.30
CA GLU A 62 -1.20 19.32 22.97
C GLU A 62 -0.21 18.19 22.62
N LEU A 63 -0.23 17.78 21.34
CA LEU A 63 0.59 16.67 20.83
C LEU A 63 1.87 17.14 20.11
N ARG A 64 2.31 18.38 20.34
CA ARG A 64 3.39 19.02 19.56
C ARG A 64 4.68 18.19 19.53
N SER A 65 5.14 17.72 20.69
CA SER A 65 6.37 16.92 20.78
C SER A 65 6.27 15.58 20.06
N ILE A 66 5.11 14.91 20.16
CA ILE A 66 4.84 13.64 19.49
C ILE A 66 4.87 13.82 17.97
N ILE A 67 4.21 14.86 17.46
CA ILE A 67 4.18 15.16 16.02
C ILE A 67 5.58 15.49 15.49
N VAL A 68 6.40 16.22 16.26
CA VAL A 68 7.78 16.52 15.85
C VAL A 68 8.60 15.23 15.73
N ILE A 69 8.54 14.34 16.72
CA ILE A 69 9.24 13.06 16.70
C ILE A 69 8.75 12.20 15.52
N TYR A 70 7.44 12.12 15.33
CA TYR A 70 6.81 11.38 14.24
C TYR A 70 7.29 11.90 12.86
N ASN A 71 7.26 13.21 12.64
CA ASN A 71 7.72 13.82 11.38
C ASN A 71 9.22 13.57 11.12
N ILE A 72 10.05 13.58 12.16
CA ILE A 72 11.48 13.25 12.04
C ILE A 72 11.66 11.79 11.60
N ILE A 73 10.94 10.85 12.23
CA ILE A 73 10.98 9.43 11.84
C ILE A 73 10.55 9.26 10.38
N GLN A 74 9.46 9.91 9.97
CA GLN A 74 8.94 9.86 8.61
C GLN A 74 9.92 10.48 7.61
N MET A 75 10.58 11.59 7.95
CA MET A 75 11.63 12.20 7.14
C MET A 75 12.79 11.23 6.87
N PHE A 76 13.30 10.58 7.92
CA PHE A 76 14.37 9.58 7.77
C PHE A 76 13.90 8.34 6.99
N GLY A 77 12.68 7.89 7.22
CA GLY A 77 12.08 6.78 6.47
C GLY A 77 11.96 7.08 4.98
N CYS A 78 11.45 8.27 4.62
CA CYS A 78 11.38 8.73 3.24
C CYS A 78 12.78 8.86 2.60
N ALA A 79 13.75 9.40 3.32
CA ALA A 79 15.14 9.49 2.84
C ALA A 79 15.75 8.10 2.60
N TYR A 80 15.49 7.13 3.49
CA TYR A 80 15.94 5.75 3.33
C TYR A 80 15.35 5.08 2.08
N VAL A 81 14.02 5.15 1.92
CA VAL A 81 13.34 4.55 0.75
C VAL A 81 13.81 5.22 -0.54
N PHE A 82 14.00 6.55 -0.54
CA PHE A 82 14.55 7.27 -1.68
C PHE A 82 15.97 6.80 -2.02
N TYR A 83 16.86 6.71 -1.03
CA TYR A 83 18.23 6.22 -1.22
C TYR A 83 18.25 4.79 -1.79
N GLN A 84 17.44 3.88 -1.25
CA GLN A 84 17.36 2.51 -1.75
C GLN A 84 16.77 2.46 -3.16
N SER A 85 15.75 3.27 -3.45
CA SER A 85 15.15 3.37 -4.80
C SER A 85 16.17 3.84 -5.83
N MET A 86 17.04 4.78 -5.46
CA MET A 86 18.10 5.26 -6.35
C MET A 86 19.18 4.19 -6.53
N LYS A 87 19.65 3.57 -5.45
CA LYS A 87 20.71 2.55 -5.46
C LYS A 87 20.31 1.28 -6.21
N LEU A 88 19.14 0.72 -5.91
CA LEU A 88 18.66 -0.55 -6.47
C LEU A 88 17.87 -0.37 -7.78
N GLY A 89 17.41 0.86 -8.05
CA GLY A 89 16.69 1.22 -9.26
C GLY A 89 17.59 1.95 -10.25
N TRP A 90 17.41 3.27 -10.28
CA TRP A 90 17.79 4.15 -11.39
C TRP A 90 19.29 4.38 -11.58
N LEU A 91 20.10 4.26 -10.52
CA LEU A 91 21.54 4.54 -10.59
C LEU A 91 22.39 3.30 -10.96
N SER A 92 21.83 2.09 -10.87
CA SER A 92 22.60 0.86 -11.05
C SER A 92 22.03 -0.07 -12.13
N HIS A 93 20.72 -0.31 -12.12
CA HIS A 93 20.14 -1.44 -12.87
C HIS A 93 19.04 -1.03 -13.85
N TYR A 94 18.32 0.06 -13.60
CA TYR A 94 17.19 0.51 -14.41
C TYR A 94 17.51 1.77 -15.22
N LYS A 95 17.20 1.75 -16.52
CA LYS A 95 17.20 2.92 -17.41
C LYS A 95 15.94 3.76 -17.18
N LEU A 96 15.97 5.03 -17.59
CA LEU A 96 14.80 5.94 -17.61
C LEU A 96 13.62 5.48 -18.49
N VAL A 97 13.68 4.27 -19.05
CA VAL A 97 12.73 3.70 -20.01
C VAL A 97 12.04 2.50 -19.38
N CYS A 98 10.78 2.24 -19.73
CA CYS A 98 10.05 1.07 -19.25
C CYS A 98 10.83 -0.23 -19.49
N GLN A 99 11.26 -0.87 -18.41
CA GLN A 99 11.89 -2.19 -18.43
C GLN A 99 10.97 -3.21 -17.75
N PRO A 100 10.96 -4.47 -18.24
CA PRO A 100 10.28 -5.54 -17.53
C PRO A 100 10.94 -5.77 -16.16
N PRO A 101 10.18 -6.22 -15.15
CA PRO A 101 10.76 -6.62 -13.86
C PRO A 101 11.76 -7.77 -14.05
N ASP A 102 12.99 -7.58 -13.58
CA ASP A 102 14.02 -8.62 -13.61
C ASP A 102 13.78 -9.62 -12.45
N GLU A 103 13.98 -10.92 -12.70
CA GLU A 103 13.78 -11.98 -11.69
C GLU A 103 15.04 -12.25 -10.83
N GLU A 104 16.07 -11.42 -10.98
CA GLU A 104 17.34 -11.56 -10.28
C GLU A 104 17.23 -11.28 -8.77
N PRO A 105 18.19 -11.75 -7.94
CA PRO A 105 18.16 -11.54 -6.49
C PRO A 105 18.01 -10.08 -6.04
N HIS A 106 18.54 -9.13 -6.83
CA HIS A 106 18.44 -7.70 -6.54
C HIS A 106 16.99 -7.17 -6.58
N SER A 107 16.10 -7.84 -7.33
CA SER A 107 14.66 -7.49 -7.41
C SER A 107 13.92 -7.74 -6.09
N VAL A 108 14.34 -8.75 -5.32
CA VAL A 108 13.76 -9.05 -4.00
C VAL A 108 14.13 -7.98 -2.99
N ASP A 109 15.39 -7.55 -3.01
CA ASP A 109 15.87 -6.44 -2.18
C ASP A 109 15.13 -5.14 -2.51
N TYR A 110 14.86 -4.87 -3.80
CA TYR A 110 14.06 -3.72 -4.22
C TYR A 110 12.62 -3.82 -3.69
N ALA A 111 11.96 -4.97 -3.87
CA ALA A 111 10.61 -5.21 -3.38
C ALA A 111 10.49 -5.01 -1.85
N TRP A 112 11.47 -5.50 -1.08
CA TRP A 112 11.46 -5.40 0.37
C TRP A 112 11.79 -3.98 0.86
N ARG A 113 12.91 -3.41 0.39
CA ARG A 113 13.44 -2.15 0.94
C ARG A 113 12.72 -0.92 0.37
N VAL A 114 12.22 -1.01 -0.86
CA VAL A 114 11.58 0.12 -1.56
C VAL A 114 10.08 -0.04 -1.55
N CYS A 115 9.53 -1.10 -2.18
CA CYS A 115 8.07 -1.22 -2.30
C CYS A 115 7.40 -1.44 -0.93
N TYR A 116 7.88 -2.40 -0.14
CA TYR A 116 7.30 -2.69 1.17
C TYR A 116 7.64 -1.59 2.18
N GLY A 117 8.87 -1.06 2.18
CA GLY A 117 9.22 0.13 2.96
C GLY A 117 8.31 1.32 2.67
N TYR A 118 8.01 1.60 1.40
CA TYR A 118 7.07 2.65 1.00
C TYR A 118 5.64 2.38 1.48
N PHE A 119 5.15 1.14 1.38
CA PHE A 119 3.85 0.75 1.92
C PHE A 119 3.74 1.01 3.43
N VAL A 120 4.78 0.65 4.20
CA VAL A 120 4.83 0.91 5.65
C VAL A 120 4.82 2.42 5.94
N LEU A 121 5.54 3.24 5.16
CA LEU A 121 5.47 4.70 5.29
C LEU A 121 4.05 5.21 5.02
N LYS A 122 3.38 4.73 3.97
CA LYS A 122 1.99 5.12 3.69
C LYS A 122 0.99 4.67 4.74
N LEU A 123 1.22 3.54 5.41
CA LEU A 123 0.45 3.17 6.59
C LEU A 123 0.69 4.13 7.76
N MET A 124 1.93 4.57 7.98
CA MET A 124 2.24 5.56 9.01
C MET A 124 1.58 6.90 8.72
N ASP A 125 1.58 7.37 7.46
CA ASP A 125 0.92 8.61 7.01
C ASP A 125 -0.58 8.67 7.41
N LEU A 126 -1.25 7.55 7.69
CA LEU A 126 -2.62 7.54 8.19
C LEU A 126 -2.74 8.19 9.59
N LEU A 127 -1.69 8.12 10.42
CA LEU A 127 -1.67 8.71 11.76
C LEU A 127 -1.71 10.24 11.73
N ASP A 128 -1.31 10.88 10.63
CA ASP A 128 -1.39 12.34 10.48
C ASP A 128 -2.82 12.86 10.65
N THR A 129 -3.78 12.19 10.02
CA THR A 129 -5.20 12.54 10.20
C THR A 129 -5.69 12.31 11.62
N VAL A 130 -5.20 11.28 12.29
CA VAL A 130 -5.53 10.99 13.69
C VAL A 130 -5.07 12.15 14.56
N PHE A 131 -3.84 12.64 14.35
CA PHE A 131 -3.32 13.81 15.06
C PHE A 131 -4.12 15.08 14.75
N PHE A 132 -4.58 15.28 13.50
CA PHE A 132 -5.42 16.43 13.16
C PHE A 132 -6.76 16.41 13.89
N VAL A 133 -7.41 15.25 13.98
CA VAL A 133 -8.69 15.11 14.71
C VAL A 133 -8.47 15.31 16.22
N LEU A 134 -7.42 14.71 16.81
CA LEU A 134 -7.10 14.88 18.23
C LEU A 134 -6.73 16.33 18.62
N ARG A 135 -6.22 17.12 17.67
CA ARG A 135 -5.95 18.55 17.86
C ARG A 135 -7.14 19.46 17.53
N LYS A 136 -8.31 18.88 17.20
CA LYS A 136 -9.49 19.61 16.71
C LYS A 136 -9.21 20.50 15.49
N LYS A 137 -8.28 20.10 14.63
CA LYS A 137 -7.93 20.82 13.39
C LYS A 137 -8.70 20.26 12.19
N GLN A 138 -10.03 20.23 12.29
CA GLN A 138 -10.88 19.62 11.26
C GLN A 138 -10.76 20.29 9.88
N ASN A 139 -10.37 21.57 9.83
CA ASN A 139 -10.09 22.27 8.57
C ASN A 139 -8.98 21.62 7.74
N GLN A 140 -8.10 20.82 8.35
CA GLN A 140 -7.03 20.08 7.65
C GLN A 140 -7.52 18.71 7.16
N VAL A 141 -8.59 18.16 7.74
CA VAL A 141 -9.18 16.87 7.36
C VAL A 141 -10.20 17.08 6.25
N SER A 142 -9.72 17.42 5.06
CA SER A 142 -10.56 17.58 3.87
C SER A 142 -10.88 16.23 3.21
N PHE A 143 -11.92 16.19 2.38
CA PHE A 143 -12.23 15.02 1.55
C PHE A 143 -11.02 14.58 0.72
N LEU A 144 -10.33 15.54 0.09
CA LEU A 144 -9.15 15.26 -0.73
C LEU A 144 -8.03 14.63 0.09
N HIS A 145 -7.79 15.11 1.31
CA HIS A 145 -6.77 14.55 2.18
C HIS A 145 -7.09 13.09 2.53
N VAL A 146 -8.31 12.81 3.02
CA VAL A 146 -8.70 11.43 3.38
C VAL A 146 -8.68 10.50 2.17
N TYR A 147 -9.20 10.94 1.02
CA TYR A 147 -9.19 10.19 -0.24
C TYR A 147 -7.75 9.87 -0.70
N HIS A 148 -6.86 10.86 -0.65
CA HIS A 148 -5.45 10.69 -0.99
C HIS A 148 -4.77 9.69 -0.06
N HIS A 149 -4.89 9.82 1.26
CA HIS A 149 -4.25 8.89 2.21
C HIS A 149 -4.78 7.46 2.06
N PHE A 150 -6.09 7.29 1.86
CA PHE A 150 -6.68 5.98 1.56
C PHE A 150 -6.14 5.39 0.25
N GLY A 151 -6.16 6.18 -0.83
CA GLY A 151 -5.73 5.76 -2.16
C GLY A 151 -4.25 5.39 -2.21
N MET A 152 -3.38 6.18 -1.56
CA MET A 152 -1.93 5.92 -1.53
C MET A 152 -1.59 4.61 -0.81
N VAL A 153 -2.32 4.24 0.25
CA VAL A 153 -2.15 2.94 0.93
C VAL A 153 -2.63 1.79 0.04
N ALA A 154 -3.79 1.94 -0.59
CA ALA A 154 -4.32 0.90 -1.48
C ALA A 154 -3.41 0.66 -2.70
N VAL A 155 -2.90 1.74 -3.31
CA VAL A 155 -1.97 1.67 -4.44
C VAL A 155 -0.64 1.06 -4.00
N SER A 156 -0.08 1.49 -2.87
CA SER A 156 1.20 0.94 -2.38
C SER A 156 1.10 -0.53 -1.97
N TRP A 157 -0.05 -0.99 -1.45
CA TRP A 157 -0.29 -2.41 -1.25
C TRP A 157 -0.27 -3.19 -2.58
N GLY A 158 -0.97 -2.69 -3.60
CA GLY A 158 -0.97 -3.29 -4.94
C GLY A 158 0.43 -3.29 -5.56
N MET A 159 1.22 -2.25 -5.33
CA MET A 159 2.62 -2.18 -5.75
C MET A 159 3.44 -3.33 -5.16
N VAL A 160 3.33 -3.60 -3.85
CA VAL A 160 4.07 -4.72 -3.21
C VAL A 160 3.56 -6.08 -3.68
N LYS A 161 2.25 -6.23 -3.87
CA LYS A 161 1.63 -7.50 -4.24
C LYS A 161 1.93 -7.90 -5.70
N TRP A 162 1.97 -6.93 -6.62
CA TRP A 162 1.96 -7.19 -8.05
C TRP A 162 3.16 -6.68 -8.85
N LEU A 163 3.93 -5.68 -8.39
CA LEU A 163 5.10 -5.20 -9.15
C LEU A 163 6.33 -6.13 -9.10
N PRO A 164 6.65 -6.76 -7.95
CA PRO A 164 7.79 -7.68 -7.87
C PRO A 164 7.57 -8.94 -8.71
N GLY A 165 6.31 -9.36 -8.83
CA GLY A 165 5.90 -10.42 -9.73
C GLY A 165 5.78 -9.85 -11.14
N ASN A 166 6.23 -10.57 -12.15
CA ASN A 166 6.10 -10.12 -13.54
C ASN A 166 4.61 -10.05 -13.98
N LEU A 167 3.89 -8.98 -13.61
CA LEU A 167 2.48 -8.75 -13.94
C LEU A 167 2.25 -8.88 -15.45
N ARG A 168 3.21 -8.40 -16.26
CA ARG A 168 3.19 -8.48 -17.71
C ARG A 168 3.44 -9.90 -18.25
N SER A 169 4.36 -10.66 -17.66
CA SER A 169 4.63 -12.03 -18.11
C SER A 169 3.49 -12.96 -17.70
N LYS A 170 2.94 -12.80 -16.50
CA LYS A 170 1.83 -13.61 -15.98
C LYS A 170 0.52 -13.35 -16.71
N ILE A 171 0.18 -12.09 -17.04
CA ILE A 171 -0.99 -11.77 -17.88
C ILE A 171 -0.83 -12.38 -19.28
N SER A 172 0.36 -12.29 -19.89
CA SER A 172 0.64 -12.91 -21.19
C SER A 172 0.55 -14.44 -21.15
N LEU A 173 1.07 -15.07 -20.09
CA LEU A 173 1.00 -16.51 -19.86
C LEU A 173 -0.45 -16.97 -19.62
N TYR A 174 -1.23 -16.20 -18.85
CA TYR A 174 -2.62 -16.49 -18.55
C TYR A 174 -3.52 -16.35 -19.79
N LEU A 175 -3.31 -15.30 -20.60
CA LEU A 175 -3.99 -15.15 -21.90
C LEU A 175 -3.64 -16.29 -22.87
N ARG A 176 -2.37 -16.74 -22.90
CA ARG A 176 -1.97 -17.94 -23.65
C ARG A 176 -2.66 -19.21 -23.12
N LYS A 177 -2.74 -19.37 -21.80
CA LYS A 177 -3.37 -20.54 -21.15
C LYS A 177 -4.88 -20.60 -21.42
N ILE A 178 -5.56 -19.46 -21.44
CA ILE A 178 -6.96 -19.35 -21.85
C ILE A 178 -7.14 -19.66 -23.34
N SER A 179 -6.29 -19.12 -24.22
CA SER A 179 -6.31 -19.46 -25.66
C SER A 179 -6.10 -20.96 -25.92
N MET A 180 -5.21 -21.61 -25.17
CA MET A 180 -4.98 -23.05 -25.26
C MET A 180 -6.11 -23.93 -24.69
N MET A 181 -6.99 -23.36 -23.86
CA MET A 181 -8.13 -24.09 -23.27
C MET A 181 -9.41 -23.96 -24.10
N ILE A 182 -9.39 -23.12 -25.13
CA ILE A 182 -10.50 -22.86 -26.07
C ILE A 182 -10.25 -23.54 -27.44
N LEU A 183 -9.05 -24.09 -27.66
CA LEU A 183 -8.73 -25.05 -28.73
C LEU A 183 -8.75 -26.48 -28.18
#